data_AF-Q7SZ63-F1
#
_entry.id   AF-Q7SZ63-F1
#
_cell.length_a   1.000
_cell.length_b   1.000
_cell.length_c   1.000
_cell.angle_alpha   90.00
_cell.angle_beta   90.00
_cell.angle_gamma   90.00
#
_symmetry.space_group_name_H-M   'P 1'
#
loop_
_entity.id
_entity.type
_entity.pdbx_description
1 polymer ?
#
loop_
_entity_poly.entity_id
_entity_poly.type
_entity_poly.pdbx_seq_one_letter_code
_entity_poly.pdbx_strand_id
1 'polypeptide(L)'
;EKELLKTCNDARGKENRLCYYIGATSDAATKITNEVSKPLSNHIPPEKICEKLKKKDGQICELKYDKQIDLSTVDLKKLKVKELKKILDDWGESCKGCAEKSDFIRKINELMPKYAPNAANARTDL
;
A
#
# COMPACT_ATOMS: atom_id res chain seq x y z
N GLU A 1 16.78 -16.36 8.50
CA GLU A 1 15.42 -16.85 8.87
C GLU A 1 14.87 -16.22 10.14
N LYS A 2 15.53 -16.32 11.31
CA LYS A 2 15.00 -15.78 12.58
C LYS A 2 14.62 -14.29 12.55
N GLU A 3 15.44 -13.45 11.91
CA GLU A 3 15.13 -12.02 11.78
C GLU A 3 13.91 -11.75 10.89
N LEU A 4 13.73 -12.53 9.81
CA LEU A 4 12.54 -12.42 8.96
C LEU A 4 11.26 -12.73 9.74
N LEU A 5 11.30 -13.76 10.60
CA LEU A 5 10.17 -14.12 11.47
C LEU A 5 9.86 -13.02 12.49
N LYS A 6 10.88 -12.38 13.07
CA LYS A 6 10.68 -11.24 13.97
C LYS A 6 10.01 -10.06 13.27
N THR A 7 10.52 -9.68 12.09
CA THR A 7 9.93 -8.59 11.29
C THR A 7 8.48 -8.91 10.91
N CYS A 8 8.21 -10.16 10.53
CA CYS A 8 6.87 -10.59 10.17
C CYS A 8 5.88 -10.66 11.33
N ASN A 9 6.34 -10.84 12.57
CA ASN A 9 5.48 -10.78 13.75
C ASN A 9 5.04 -9.35 14.10
N ASP A 10 5.85 -8.34 13.77
CA ASP A 10 5.52 -6.93 13.99
C ASP A 10 4.74 -6.33 12.80
N ALA A 11 4.85 -6.94 11.61
CA ALA A 11 4.17 -6.52 10.40
C ALA A 11 2.64 -6.53 10.54
N ARG A 12 1.99 -5.49 10.03
CA ARG A 12 0.52 -5.36 10.02
C ARG A 12 -0.03 -5.11 8.61
N GLY A 13 -1.29 -5.46 8.40
CA GLY A 13 -1.98 -5.21 7.13
C GLY A 13 -1.38 -6.00 5.96
N LYS A 14 -0.91 -5.28 4.92
CA LYS A 14 -0.42 -5.89 3.67
C LYS A 14 0.91 -6.62 3.85
N GLU A 15 1.75 -6.16 4.79
CA GLU A 15 3.02 -6.80 5.14
C GLU A 15 2.80 -8.14 5.84
N ASN A 16 1.84 -8.22 6.75
CA ASN A 16 1.46 -9.48 7.37
C ASN A 16 0.96 -10.49 6.34
N ARG A 17 0.21 -10.02 5.34
CA ARG A 17 -0.29 -10.87 4.25
C ARG A 17 0.84 -11.37 3.35
N LEU A 18 1.85 -10.54 3.09
CA LEU A 18 3.09 -10.96 2.43
C LEU A 18 3.82 -12.02 3.27
N CYS A 19 3.96 -11.79 4.57
CA CYS A 19 4.58 -12.71 5.52
C CYS A 19 3.88 -14.08 5.55
N TYR A 20 2.55 -14.10 5.43
CA TYR A 20 1.78 -15.34 5.30
C TYR A 20 2.15 -16.11 4.03
N TYR A 21 2.19 -15.45 2.87
CA TYR A 21 2.53 -16.11 1.61
C TYR A 21 3.97 -16.62 1.57
N ILE A 22 4.92 -15.89 2.16
CA ILE A 22 6.34 -16.33 2.22
C ILE A 22 6.61 -17.39 3.31
N GLY A 23 5.59 -17.81 4.06
CA GLY A 23 5.77 -18.84 5.09
C GLY A 23 6.39 -18.35 6.39
N ALA A 24 6.43 -17.03 6.61
CA ALA A 24 7.08 -16.40 7.75
C ALA A 24 6.11 -16.15 8.93
N THR A 25 4.87 -16.62 8.85
CA THR A 25 3.90 -16.62 9.95
C THR A 25 3.75 -18.02 10.52
N SER A 26 3.45 -18.13 11.81
CA SER A 26 3.21 -19.42 12.49
C SER A 26 2.04 -20.23 11.90
N ASP A 27 1.08 -19.55 11.27
CA ASP A 27 -0.11 -20.16 10.63
C ASP A 27 0.13 -20.59 9.17
N ALA A 28 1.30 -20.29 8.59
CA ALA A 28 1.54 -20.58 7.18
C ALA A 28 1.83 -22.07 6.94
N ALA A 29 1.08 -22.67 6.02
CA ALA A 29 1.20 -24.08 5.65
C ALA A 29 2.49 -24.42 4.86
N THR A 30 3.16 -23.42 4.28
CA THR A 30 4.38 -23.62 3.49
C THR A 30 5.58 -22.93 4.15
N LYS A 31 6.72 -23.61 4.25
CA LYS A 31 7.99 -23.02 4.72
C LYS A 31 8.85 -22.56 3.54
N ILE A 32 8.34 -21.60 2.75
CA ILE A 32 9.12 -21.01 1.65
C ILE A 32 10.10 -19.92 2.11
N THR A 33 10.23 -19.70 3.42
CA THR A 33 11.22 -18.79 4.05
C THR A 33 12.65 -19.06 3.59
N ASN A 34 12.97 -20.31 3.26
CA ASN A 34 14.27 -20.69 2.69
C ASN A 34 14.56 -20.03 1.34
N GLU A 35 13.54 -19.78 0.53
CA GLU A 35 13.66 -19.13 -0.79
C GLU A 35 13.87 -17.63 -0.67
N VAL A 36 13.70 -17.08 0.53
CA VAL A 36 13.98 -15.68 0.86
C VAL A 36 15.30 -15.60 1.63
N SER A 37 15.47 -16.41 2.68
CA SER A 37 16.64 -16.39 3.55
C SER A 37 17.93 -16.82 2.84
N LYS A 38 17.91 -17.87 2.01
CA LYS A 38 19.13 -18.34 1.30
C LYS A 38 19.64 -17.32 0.28
N PRO A 39 18.81 -16.76 -0.63
CA PRO A 39 19.31 -15.75 -1.56
C PRO A 39 19.72 -14.46 -0.87
N LEU A 40 19.05 -14.05 0.22
CA LEU A 40 19.48 -12.91 1.03
C LEU A 40 20.86 -13.13 1.64
N SER A 41 21.15 -14.33 2.18
CA SER A 41 22.49 -14.68 2.69
C SER A 41 23.57 -14.69 1.60
N ASN A 42 23.18 -14.90 0.34
CA ASN A 42 24.08 -14.81 -0.82
C ASN A 42 24.12 -13.40 -1.44
N HIS A 43 23.63 -12.37 -0.74
CA HIS A 43 23.58 -10.98 -1.21
C HIS A 43 22.83 -10.78 -2.54
N ILE A 44 21.87 -11.65 -2.84
CA ILE A 44 21.03 -11.51 -4.03
C ILE A 44 20.04 -10.36 -3.80
N PRO A 45 19.86 -9.46 -4.79
CA PRO A 45 18.97 -8.32 -4.64
C PRO A 45 17.51 -8.77 -4.46
N PRO A 46 16.73 -8.05 -3.64
CA PRO A 46 15.35 -8.39 -3.32
C PRO A 46 14.45 -8.45 -4.57
N GLU A 47 14.72 -7.64 -5.60
CA GLU A 47 13.98 -7.68 -6.87
C GLU A 47 14.02 -9.05 -7.53
N LYS A 48 15.19 -9.70 -7.56
CA LYS A 48 15.35 -11.05 -8.14
C LYS A 48 14.71 -12.12 -7.27
N ILE A 49 14.62 -11.89 -5.96
CA ILE A 49 13.94 -12.78 -5.02
C ILE A 49 12.42 -12.70 -5.27
N CYS A 50 11.88 -11.49 -5.39
CA CYS A 50 10.47 -11.27 -5.73
C CYS A 50 10.09 -11.90 -7.08
N GLU A 51 10.94 -11.80 -8.11
CA GLU A 51 10.71 -12.47 -9.40
C GLU A 51 10.69 -14.01 -9.30
N LYS A 52 11.50 -14.59 -8.40
CA LYS A 52 11.43 -16.03 -8.10
C LYS A 52 10.16 -16.39 -7.32
N LEU A 53 9.77 -15.58 -6.34
CA LEU A 53 8.56 -15.77 -5.55
C LEU A 53 7.30 -15.69 -6.43
N LYS A 54 7.26 -14.73 -7.36
CA LYS A 54 6.18 -14.56 -8.35
C LYS A 54 5.90 -15.82 -9.17
N LYS A 55 6.93 -16.63 -9.48
CA LYS A 55 6.76 -17.89 -10.21
C LYS A 55 6.15 -19.00 -9.35
N LYS A 56 6.27 -18.92 -8.03
CA LYS A 56 5.66 -19.88 -7.09
C LYS A 56 4.25 -19.47 -6.72
N ASP A 57 4.09 -18.21 -6.38
CA ASP A 57 2.83 -17.63 -5.97
C ASP A 57 2.69 -16.23 -6.60
N GLY A 58 1.85 -16.14 -7.62
CA GLY A 58 1.56 -14.88 -8.30
C GLY A 58 0.85 -13.87 -7.40
N GLN A 59 0.16 -14.32 -6.35
CA GLN A 59 -0.59 -13.47 -5.44
C GLN A 59 0.34 -12.56 -4.63
N ILE A 60 1.59 -12.99 -4.39
CA ILE A 60 2.63 -12.17 -3.75
C ILE A 60 2.86 -10.87 -4.53
N CYS A 61 2.89 -10.92 -5.86
CA CYS A 61 3.06 -9.72 -6.70
C CYS A 61 1.75 -8.94 -6.93
N GLU A 62 0.60 -9.54 -6.63
CA GLU A 62 -0.69 -8.85 -6.65
C GLU A 62 -0.92 -8.03 -5.38
N LEU A 63 -0.17 -8.31 -4.30
CA LEU A 63 -0.10 -7.46 -3.11
C LEU A 63 0.54 -6.12 -3.47
N LYS A 64 -0.29 -5.21 -3.95
CA LYS A 64 0.08 -3.81 -4.10
C LYS A 64 -0.33 -3.09 -2.83
N TYR A 65 0.62 -2.36 -2.24
CA TYR A 65 0.24 -1.23 -1.40
C TYR A 65 -0.69 -0.36 -2.22
N ASP A 66 -1.73 0.13 -1.56
CA ASP A 66 -2.58 1.08 -2.26
C ASP A 66 -1.66 2.25 -2.52
N LYS A 67 -1.55 2.63 -3.80
CA LYS A 67 -0.71 3.77 -4.16
C LYS A 67 -1.15 4.86 -3.21
N GLN A 68 -0.23 5.30 -2.34
CA GLN A 68 -0.44 6.54 -1.63
C GLN A 68 -0.64 7.55 -2.75
N ILE A 69 -1.90 7.96 -2.93
CA ILE A 69 -2.22 8.98 -3.90
C ILE A 69 -1.52 10.20 -3.34
N ASP A 70 -0.44 10.61 -3.98
CA ASP A 70 0.31 11.77 -3.54
C ASP A 70 -0.55 13.00 -3.84
N LEU A 71 -1.39 13.34 -2.86
CA LEU A 71 -2.36 14.42 -2.96
C LEU A 71 -1.68 15.75 -3.28
N SER A 72 -0.39 15.88 -2.98
CA SER A 72 0.46 17.04 -3.24
C SER A 72 0.65 17.32 -4.73
N THR A 73 0.81 16.28 -5.55
CA THR A 73 1.17 16.41 -6.98
C THR A 73 0.04 15.99 -7.92
N VAL A 74 -0.93 15.22 -7.42
CA VAL A 74 -1.99 14.66 -8.27
C VAL A 74 -3.10 15.66 -8.55
N ASP A 75 -3.48 15.82 -9.81
CA ASP A 75 -4.70 16.53 -10.18
C ASP A 75 -5.94 15.72 -9.77
N LEU A 76 -6.68 16.20 -8.76
CA LEU A 76 -7.97 15.60 -8.37
C LEU A 76 -8.97 15.55 -9.54
N LYS A 77 -8.84 16.46 -10.51
CA LYS A 77 -9.63 16.47 -11.75
C LYS A 77 -9.29 15.30 -12.68
N LYS A 78 -8.07 14.76 -12.67
CA LYS A 78 -7.65 13.62 -13.50
C LYS A 78 -8.01 12.27 -12.86
N LEU A 79 -8.25 12.23 -11.55
CA LEU A 79 -8.63 11.01 -10.85
C LEU A 79 -10.06 10.56 -11.19
N LYS A 80 -10.30 9.25 -11.11
CA LYS A 80 -11.64 8.67 -11.29
C LYS A 80 -12.43 8.78 -9.98
N VAL A 81 -13.77 8.80 -10.07
CA VAL A 81 -14.65 8.85 -8.88
C VAL A 81 -14.35 7.73 -7.88
N LYS A 82 -13.95 6.54 -8.35
CA LYS A 82 -13.52 5.43 -7.47
C LYS A 82 -12.29 5.78 -6.62
N GLU A 83 -11.31 6.47 -7.20
CA GLU A 83 -10.08 6.90 -6.50
C GLU A 83 -10.42 8.01 -5.49
N LEU A 84 -11.27 8.97 -5.88
CA LEU A 84 -11.74 10.03 -4.97
C LEU A 84 -12.51 9.48 -3.77
N LYS A 85 -13.38 8.48 -4.00
CA LYS A 85 -14.08 7.77 -2.92
C LYS A 85 -13.10 7.06 -1.98
N LYS A 86 -12.04 6.47 -2.53
CA LYS A 86 -11.02 5.78 -1.74
C LYS A 86 -10.24 6.73 -0.83
N ILE A 87 -9.93 7.94 -1.31
CA ILE A 87 -9.27 8.98 -0.48
C ILE A 87 -10.15 9.35 0.72
N LEU A 88 -11.45 9.59 0.47
CA LEU A 88 -12.39 9.93 1.54
C LEU A 88 -12.53 8.77 2.54
N ASP A 89 -12.64 7.53 2.05
CA ASP A 89 -12.72 6.31 2.87
C ASP A 89 -11.47 6.11 3.75
N ASP A 90 -10.29 6.36 3.19
CA ASP A 90 -9.00 6.31 3.92
C ASP A 90 -8.94 7.35 5.06
N TRP A 91 -9.58 8.51 4.86
CA TRP A 91 -9.75 9.54 5.90
C TRP A 91 -10.90 9.26 6.88
N GLY A 92 -11.66 8.19 6.66
CA GLY A 92 -12.88 7.87 7.42
C GLY A 92 -14.04 8.82 7.15
N GLU A 93 -13.95 9.63 6.10
CA GLU A 93 -14.97 10.59 5.70
C GLU A 93 -15.83 9.98 4.59
N SER A 94 -17.15 10.09 4.71
CA SER A 94 -18.06 9.62 3.67
C SER A 94 -18.96 10.76 3.24
N CYS A 95 -18.94 11.07 1.94
CA CYS A 95 -19.80 12.13 1.42
C CYS A 95 -21.22 11.61 1.22
N LYS A 96 -22.09 11.80 2.22
CA LYS A 96 -23.54 11.57 2.15
C LYS A 96 -24.20 12.64 1.27
N GLY A 97 -24.12 12.50 -0.05
CA GLY A 97 -24.76 13.41 -1.01
C GLY A 97 -23.93 13.77 -2.25
N CYS A 98 -22.68 13.31 -2.35
CA CYS A 98 -21.88 13.53 -3.55
C CYS A 98 -22.39 12.65 -4.71
N ALA A 99 -23.19 13.23 -5.61
CA ALA A 99 -23.64 12.59 -6.84
C ALA A 99 -22.62 12.79 -7.98
N GLU A 100 -21.93 13.93 -7.99
CA GLU A 100 -21.02 14.31 -9.06
C GLU A 100 -19.56 14.26 -8.64
N LYS A 101 -18.68 14.07 -9.62
CA LYS A 101 -17.22 14.08 -9.43
C LYS A 101 -16.73 15.38 -8.78
N SER A 102 -17.36 16.51 -9.11
CA SER A 102 -17.02 17.83 -8.59
C SER A 102 -17.25 17.96 -7.08
N ASP A 103 -18.28 17.31 -6.53
CA ASP A 103 -18.56 17.32 -5.09
C ASP A 103 -17.49 16.56 -4.30
N PHE A 104 -17.05 15.41 -4.82
CA PHE A 104 -15.94 14.66 -4.23
C PHE A 104 -14.66 15.50 -4.19
N ILE A 105 -14.36 16.24 -5.26
CA ILE A 105 -13.18 17.10 -5.32
C ILE A 105 -13.26 18.24 -4.30
N ARG A 106 -14.42 18.90 -4.16
CA ARG A 106 -14.62 19.96 -3.16
C ARG A 106 -14.41 19.45 -1.74
N LYS A 107 -15.05 18.33 -1.40
CA LYS A 107 -14.93 17.72 -0.06
C LYS A 107 -13.48 17.33 0.24
N ILE A 108 -12.77 16.80 -0.76
CA ILE A 108 -11.36 16.44 -0.61
C ILE A 108 -10.52 17.69 -0.38
N ASN A 109 -10.71 18.78 -1.12
CA ASN A 109 -9.97 20.04 -0.92
C ASN A 109 -10.22 20.67 0.46
N GLU A 110 -11.44 20.60 1.00
CA GLU A 110 -11.73 21.07 2.36
C GLU A 110 -11.01 20.26 3.44
N LEU A 111 -10.93 18.94 3.25
CA LEU A 111 -10.33 18.02 4.22
C LEU A 111 -8.81 17.89 4.04
N MET A 112 -8.28 18.19 2.85
CA MET A 112 -6.86 18.13 2.51
C MET A 112 -5.96 18.83 3.54
N PRO A 113 -6.20 20.08 3.99
CA PRO A 113 -5.34 20.72 5.00
C PRO A 113 -5.39 20.03 6.39
N LYS A 114 -6.47 19.30 6.69
CA LYS A 114 -6.68 18.65 7.99
C LYS A 114 -6.06 17.26 8.06
N TYR A 115 -6.16 16.48 6.97
CA TYR A 115 -5.70 15.10 6.90
C TYR A 115 -4.36 14.94 6.16
N ALA A 116 -4.01 15.90 5.30
CA ALA A 116 -2.78 15.90 4.51
C ALA A 116 -2.14 17.31 4.45
N PRO A 117 -1.65 17.85 5.59
CA PRO A 117 -1.09 19.21 5.65
C PRO A 117 0.12 19.41 4.72
N ASN A 118 0.93 18.35 4.50
CA ASN A 118 2.05 18.38 3.56
C ASN A 118 1.60 18.56 2.11
N ALA A 119 0.44 17.99 1.73
CA ALA A 119 -0.13 18.12 0.39
C ALA A 119 -0.82 19.47 0.17
N ALA A 120 -1.41 20.05 1.22
CA ALA A 120 -2.00 21.38 1.17
C ALA A 120 -0.92 22.47 1.01
N ASN A 121 0.18 22.37 1.77
CA ASN A 121 1.30 23.31 1.68
C ASN A 121 2.00 23.26 0.31
N ALA A 122 2.14 22.07 -0.29
CA ALA A 122 2.72 21.92 -1.63
C ALA A 122 1.92 22.60 -2.75
N ARG A 123 0.65 22.95 -2.51
CA ARG A 123 -0.23 23.64 -3.48
C ARG A 123 -0.32 25.14 -3.29
N THR A 124 0.07 25.66 -2.12
CA THR A 124 0.10 27.09 -1.82
C THR A 124 1.37 27.81 -2.30
N ASP A 125 2.34 27.07 -2.85
CA ASP A 125 3.62 27.60 -3.36
C ASP A 125 3.66 27.81 -4.89
N LEU A 126 2.49 27.92 -5.55
CA LEU A 126 2.33 28.27 -6.98
C LEU A 126 1.46 29.51 -7.13
#